data_AF-A0A7S1JP87-F1
#
_entry.id   AF-A0A7S1JP87-F1
#
_cell.length_a   1.000
_cell.length_b   1.000
_cell.length_c   1.000
_cell.angle_alpha   90.00
_cell.angle_beta   90.00
_cell.angle_gamma   90.00
#
_symmetry.space_group_name_H-M   'P 1'
#
loop_
_entity.id
_entity.type
_entity.pdbx_description
1 polymer ?
#
loop_
_entity_poly.entity_id
_entity_poly.type
_entity_poly.pdbx_seq_one_letter_code
_entity_poly.pdbx_strand_id
1 'polypeptide(L)'
;TQLIRQGANPSVEPSLRHRHEKAYPLLSLSIDDMTDSTIPSIWVQGQVPNRWSRPHPVRLPRWSSPQLQDAVMTALIDGGADINARFANRESRPIRVAVAAANMPAVGLLLRRGVQLRGFLVMCLPEYNTCRPTPECERQLMAIYRRLIQHDSTVATEEGPGGGGLVFWAFARGIGRFSQPFMSQYLDPLVDNGADIRAANNSGHTELHRAARWGSYFFVDWLCRKLSPDDIDRGTNNNLTPLVIAAGSVRISTEKLGRNEIAEDVEEDIRTREIPNLETVIRTLL
;
A
#
# COMPACT_ATOMS: atom_id res chain seq x y z
N THR A 1 20.97 -18.44 18.87
CA THR A 1 22.38 -18.46 18.42
C THR A 1 22.99 -19.86 18.38
N GLN A 2 22.62 -20.80 19.25
CA GLN A 2 23.18 -22.17 19.27
C GLN A 2 22.72 -23.06 18.10
N LEU A 3 21.48 -22.89 17.61
CA LEU A 3 20.89 -23.74 16.55
C LEU A 3 21.50 -23.51 15.15
N ILE A 4 21.85 -22.28 14.78
CA ILE A 4 22.52 -21.98 13.48
C ILE A 4 23.93 -22.59 13.46
N ARG A 5 24.64 -22.58 14.60
CA ARG A 5 25.94 -23.26 14.76
C ARG A 5 25.84 -24.79 14.70
N GLN A 6 24.63 -25.36 14.78
CA GLN A 6 24.35 -26.79 14.69
C GLN A 6 23.80 -27.20 13.30
N GLY A 7 23.91 -26.33 12.28
CA GLY A 7 23.56 -26.67 10.89
C GLY A 7 22.12 -26.35 10.48
N ALA A 8 21.35 -25.59 11.28
CA ALA A 8 20.03 -25.12 10.86
C ALA A 8 20.15 -24.15 9.68
N ASN A 9 19.42 -24.41 8.59
CA ASN A 9 19.38 -23.54 7.41
C ASN A 9 18.61 -22.24 7.76
N PRO A 10 19.26 -21.06 7.75
CA PRO A 10 18.63 -19.79 8.11
C PRO A 10 17.82 -19.18 6.95
N SER A 11 17.97 -19.70 5.73
CA SER A 11 17.20 -19.32 4.55
C SER A 11 15.90 -20.10 4.41
N VAL A 12 15.51 -20.89 5.43
CA VAL A 12 14.23 -21.60 5.43
C VAL A 12 13.09 -20.56 5.40
N GLU A 13 12.14 -20.78 4.51
CA GLU A 13 10.88 -20.03 4.48
C GLU A 13 9.80 -20.95 5.09
N PRO A 14 9.60 -20.94 6.42
CA PRO A 14 8.57 -21.78 7.01
C PRO A 14 7.21 -21.35 6.48
N SER A 15 6.51 -22.28 5.84
CA SER A 15 5.09 -22.09 5.50
C SER A 15 4.29 -22.13 6.79
N LEU A 16 3.44 -21.13 7.00
CA LEU A 16 2.46 -21.12 8.09
C LEU A 16 1.29 -22.08 7.76
N ARG A 17 1.56 -23.39 7.57
CA ARG A 17 0.64 -24.53 7.24
C ARG A 17 -0.78 -24.10 6.75
N HIS A 18 -1.11 -24.19 5.46
CA HIS A 18 -1.62 -25.35 4.72
C HIS A 18 -1.59 -25.16 3.17
N ARG A 19 -0.70 -25.94 2.53
CA ARG A 19 -0.67 -26.44 1.13
C ARG A 19 -0.64 -25.51 -0.10
N HIS A 20 -0.91 -24.20 -0.04
CA HIS A 20 -0.73 -23.31 -1.21
C HIS A 20 -0.50 -21.83 -0.82
N GLU A 21 0.55 -21.52 -0.05
CA GLU A 21 0.63 -20.26 0.72
C GLU A 21 1.80 -19.34 0.39
N LYS A 22 1.64 -18.04 0.73
CA LYS A 22 2.72 -17.06 0.82
C LYS A 22 3.75 -17.55 1.85
N ALA A 23 4.90 -18.02 1.39
CA ALA A 23 6.03 -18.34 2.26
C ALA A 23 6.68 -17.05 2.78
N TYR A 24 7.00 -17.02 4.07
CA TYR A 24 7.71 -15.91 4.69
C TYR A 24 9.12 -16.36 5.08
N PRO A 25 10.15 -15.60 4.70
CA PRO A 25 11.51 -15.80 5.21
C PRO A 25 11.52 -15.71 6.74
N LEU A 26 12.35 -16.54 7.40
CA LEU A 26 12.55 -16.46 8.85
C LEU A 26 12.92 -15.06 9.33
N LEU A 27 13.74 -14.35 8.55
CA LEU A 27 14.10 -12.97 8.84
C LEU A 27 12.87 -12.05 8.89
N SER A 28 11.90 -12.23 7.99
CA SER A 28 10.66 -11.47 7.98
C SER A 28 9.78 -11.78 9.19
N LEU A 29 9.69 -13.05 9.60
CA LEU A 29 8.93 -13.47 10.79
C LEU A 29 9.56 -13.00 12.11
N SER A 30 10.84 -12.62 12.10
CA SER A 30 11.52 -12.10 13.27
C SER A 30 11.26 -10.60 13.54
N ILE A 31 10.49 -9.91 12.69
CA ILE A 31 10.22 -8.48 12.82
C ILE A 31 8.93 -8.27 13.61
N ASP A 32 8.99 -7.53 14.72
CA ASP A 32 7.81 -7.19 15.52
C ASP A 32 6.92 -6.20 14.77
N ASP A 33 5.61 -6.47 14.81
CA ASP A 33 4.57 -5.55 14.37
C ASP A 33 4.37 -4.43 15.41
N MET A 34 4.72 -3.20 15.07
CA MET A 34 4.57 -2.01 15.92
C MET A 34 3.20 -1.32 15.75
N THR A 35 2.34 -1.84 14.88
CA THR A 35 1.05 -1.22 14.53
C THR A 35 -0.13 -1.82 15.27
N ASP A 36 0.12 -2.74 16.20
CA ASP A 36 -0.91 -3.56 16.88
C ASP A 36 -1.87 -4.22 15.88
N SER A 37 -1.34 -4.61 14.71
CA SER A 37 -2.05 -5.23 13.60
C SER A 37 -3.12 -4.36 12.95
N THR A 38 -3.06 -3.04 13.15
CA THR A 38 -3.84 -2.07 12.36
C THR A 38 -3.36 -2.01 10.91
N ILE A 39 -2.05 -2.22 10.69
CA ILE A 39 -1.45 -2.44 9.37
C ILE A 39 -0.80 -3.82 9.40
N PRO A 40 -1.46 -4.87 8.89
CA PRO A 40 -0.91 -6.20 8.99
C PRO A 40 0.36 -6.37 8.15
N SER A 41 1.44 -6.78 8.80
CA SER A 41 2.73 -7.06 8.16
C SER A 41 2.85 -8.51 7.68
N ILE A 42 2.06 -9.43 8.25
CA ILE A 42 2.08 -10.86 7.93
C ILE A 42 0.64 -11.34 7.65
N TRP A 43 0.48 -12.12 6.59
CA TRP A 43 -0.80 -12.58 6.09
C TRP A 43 -0.78 -14.08 5.84
N VAL A 44 -1.89 -14.76 6.14
CA VAL A 44 -2.11 -16.17 5.78
C VAL A 44 -3.34 -16.28 4.90
N GLN A 45 -3.27 -17.14 3.88
CA GLN A 45 -4.39 -17.40 2.99
C GLN A 45 -5.42 -18.27 3.72
N GLY A 46 -6.67 -17.80 3.85
CA GLY A 46 -7.74 -18.66 4.36
C GLY A 46 -8.06 -19.78 3.37
N GLN A 47 -8.43 -20.97 3.85
CA GLN A 47 -9.08 -21.98 3.01
C GLN A 47 -10.59 -21.91 3.18
N VAL A 48 -11.31 -21.72 2.08
CA VAL A 48 -12.67 -22.25 1.94
C VAL A 48 -12.66 -23.04 0.63
N PRO A 49 -13.01 -24.34 0.62
CA PRO A 49 -13.14 -25.09 -0.61
C PRO A 49 -14.10 -24.35 -1.57
N ASN A 50 -13.68 -24.14 -2.82
CA ASN A 50 -14.44 -23.48 -3.88
C ASN A 50 -14.74 -21.97 -3.71
N ARG A 51 -14.03 -21.27 -2.81
CA ARG A 51 -14.09 -19.78 -2.72
C ARG A 51 -12.70 -19.20 -2.52
N TRP A 52 -12.33 -18.18 -3.27
CA TRP A 52 -11.16 -17.34 -2.96
C TRP A 52 -11.37 -16.74 -1.57
N SER A 53 -10.81 -17.36 -0.52
CA SER A 53 -10.91 -16.81 0.83
C SER A 53 -10.03 -15.58 0.92
N ARG A 54 -10.50 -14.55 1.62
CA ARG A 54 -9.68 -13.35 1.85
C ARG A 54 -8.47 -13.72 2.71
N PRO A 55 -7.28 -13.16 2.45
CA PRO A 55 -6.14 -13.36 3.33
C PRO A 55 -6.46 -12.77 4.71
N HIS A 56 -6.01 -13.45 5.76
CA HIS A 56 -6.22 -13.05 7.16
C HIS A 56 -4.89 -12.56 7.75
N PRO A 57 -4.89 -11.46 8.51
CA PRO A 57 -3.70 -10.99 9.19
C PRO A 57 -3.27 -11.98 10.27
N VAL A 58 -1.96 -12.18 10.44
CA VAL A 58 -1.39 -12.98 11.52
C VAL A 58 -0.67 -12.08 12.50
N ARG A 59 -1.02 -12.22 13.78
CA ARG A 59 -0.34 -11.53 14.88
C ARG A 59 0.68 -12.47 15.51
N LEU A 60 1.96 -12.18 15.31
CA LEU A 60 3.05 -12.87 15.99
C LEU A 60 3.26 -12.29 17.40
N PRO A 61 3.75 -13.10 18.37
CA PRO A 61 4.18 -12.57 19.66
C PRO A 61 5.38 -11.64 19.45
N ARG A 62 5.40 -10.51 20.17
CA ARG A 62 6.55 -9.59 20.15
C ARG A 62 7.72 -10.17 20.93
N TRP A 63 8.94 -9.80 20.55
CA TRP A 63 10.10 -10.07 21.37
C TRP A 63 10.02 -9.34 22.71
N SER A 64 10.69 -9.91 23.73
CA SER A 64 10.73 -9.33 25.07
C SER A 64 11.41 -7.96 25.13
N SER A 65 12.25 -7.64 24.15
CA SER A 65 12.89 -6.33 24.02
C SER A 65 13.30 -6.03 22.56
N PRO A 66 13.42 -4.75 22.18
CA PRO A 66 13.96 -4.36 20.86
C PRO A 66 15.38 -4.85 20.63
N GLN A 67 16.20 -4.96 21.68
CA GLN A 67 17.57 -5.48 21.61
C GLN A 67 17.58 -6.98 21.27
N LEU A 68 16.60 -7.73 21.77
CA LEU A 68 16.46 -9.14 21.44
C LEU A 68 16.07 -9.32 19.97
N GLN A 69 15.13 -8.51 19.46
CA GLN A 69 14.79 -8.51 18.04
C GLN A 69 16.04 -8.22 17.17
N ASP A 70 16.78 -7.15 17.49
CA ASP A 70 17.99 -6.75 16.75
C ASP A 70 19.06 -7.86 16.78
N ALA A 71 19.27 -8.50 17.93
CA ALA A 71 20.19 -9.61 18.08
C ALA A 71 19.76 -10.86 17.28
N VAL A 72 18.46 -11.17 17.24
CA VAL A 72 17.92 -12.29 16.46
C VAL A 72 18.06 -12.02 14.96
N MET A 73 17.64 -10.83 14.50
CA MET A 73 17.77 -10.42 13.10
C MET A 73 19.25 -10.44 12.66
N THR A 74 20.14 -9.89 13.49
CA THR A 74 21.58 -9.89 13.26
C THR A 74 22.13 -11.31 13.15
N ALA A 75 21.77 -12.20 14.07
CA ALA A 75 22.20 -13.59 14.04
C ALA A 75 21.68 -14.35 12.81
N LEU A 76 20.47 -14.04 12.33
CA LEU A 76 19.93 -14.64 11.10
C LEU A 76 20.69 -14.16 9.87
N ILE A 77 20.95 -12.86 9.77
CA ILE A 77 21.71 -12.27 8.65
C ILE A 77 23.16 -12.80 8.65
N ASP A 78 23.83 -12.80 9.80
CA ASP A 78 25.20 -13.36 9.93
C ASP A 78 25.24 -14.87 9.69
N GLY A 79 24.12 -15.56 9.94
CA GLY A 79 23.94 -16.97 9.61
C GLY A 79 23.77 -17.24 8.11
N GLY A 80 23.55 -16.22 7.27
CA GLY A 80 23.31 -16.36 5.84
C GLY A 80 21.84 -16.34 5.42
N ALA A 81 20.92 -15.86 6.27
CA ALA A 81 19.56 -15.57 5.82
C ALA A 81 19.59 -14.55 4.68
N ASP A 82 18.84 -14.81 3.60
CA ASP A 82 18.74 -13.86 2.48
C ASP A 82 17.98 -12.61 2.94
N ILE A 83 18.72 -11.52 3.14
CA ILE A 83 18.19 -10.21 3.54
C ILE A 83 17.16 -9.66 2.55
N ASN A 84 17.24 -10.08 1.29
CA ASN A 84 16.39 -9.60 0.21
C ASN A 84 15.21 -10.53 -0.07
N ALA A 85 15.33 -11.80 0.33
CA ALA A 85 14.39 -12.88 0.03
C ALA A 85 13.83 -12.79 -1.39
N ARG A 86 14.73 -12.84 -2.39
CA ARG A 86 14.39 -12.45 -3.78
C ARG A 86 13.30 -13.30 -4.42
N PHE A 87 13.12 -14.53 -3.95
CA PHE A 87 12.12 -15.48 -4.44
C PHE A 87 10.80 -15.41 -3.65
N ALA A 88 10.80 -14.75 -2.48
CA ALA A 88 9.59 -14.53 -1.73
C ALA A 88 8.68 -13.52 -2.43
N ASN A 89 7.38 -13.66 -2.15
CA ASN A 89 6.39 -12.65 -2.50
C ASN A 89 6.85 -11.28 -2.05
N ARG A 90 6.59 -10.24 -2.87
CA ARG A 90 7.05 -8.87 -2.58
C ARG A 90 6.72 -8.44 -1.15
N GLU A 91 5.46 -8.61 -0.73
CA GLU A 91 4.99 -8.22 0.61
C GLU A 91 5.58 -9.07 1.75
N SER A 92 6.15 -10.24 1.45
CA SER A 92 6.78 -11.13 2.43
C SER A 92 8.28 -10.84 2.62
N ARG A 93 8.87 -9.92 1.86
CA ARG A 93 10.30 -9.57 1.94
C ARG A 93 10.61 -8.86 3.26
N PRO A 94 11.79 -9.08 3.86
CA PRO A 94 12.14 -8.49 5.15
C PRO A 94 11.93 -6.97 5.21
N ILE A 95 12.37 -6.23 4.19
CA ILE A 95 12.19 -4.76 4.15
C ILE A 95 10.73 -4.35 4.01
N ARG A 96 9.91 -5.10 3.26
CA ARG A 96 8.48 -4.81 3.09
C ARG A 96 7.71 -5.09 4.37
N VAL A 97 8.03 -6.19 5.05
CA VAL A 97 7.46 -6.51 6.36
C VAL A 97 7.87 -5.47 7.41
N ALA A 98 9.12 -5.01 7.43
CA ALA A 98 9.58 -3.94 8.33
C ALA A 98 8.83 -2.63 8.13
N VAL A 99 8.59 -2.23 6.87
CA VAL A 99 7.80 -1.03 6.53
C VAL A 99 6.33 -1.19 6.96
N ALA A 100 5.69 -2.32 6.62
CA ALA A 100 4.30 -2.58 6.99
C ALA A 100 4.10 -2.64 8.51
N ALA A 101 5.07 -3.22 9.23
CA ALA A 101 5.11 -3.28 10.68
C ALA A 101 5.40 -1.93 11.36
N ALA A 102 5.65 -0.85 10.60
CA ALA A 102 6.12 0.45 11.09
C ALA A 102 7.38 0.34 12.00
N ASN A 103 8.20 -0.69 11.80
CA ASN A 103 9.33 -1.01 12.68
C ASN A 103 10.61 -0.30 12.22
N MET A 104 10.76 0.97 12.61
CA MET A 104 11.92 1.81 12.26
C MET A 104 13.28 1.20 12.68
N PRO A 105 13.43 0.55 13.86
CA PRO A 105 14.67 -0.14 14.21
C PRO A 105 15.03 -1.27 13.22
N ALA A 106 14.06 -2.11 12.85
CA ALA A 106 14.26 -3.17 11.86
C ALA A 106 14.65 -2.60 10.49
N VAL A 107 13.97 -1.55 10.02
CA VAL A 107 14.35 -0.83 8.78
C VAL A 107 15.78 -0.31 8.88
N GLY A 108 16.14 0.32 10.01
CA GLY A 108 17.49 0.84 10.24
C GLY A 108 18.57 -0.25 10.21
N LEU A 109 18.30 -1.42 10.79
CA LEU A 109 19.21 -2.58 10.73
C LEU A 109 19.37 -3.09 9.30
N LEU A 110 18.26 -3.28 8.57
CA LEU A 110 18.28 -3.77 7.18
C LEU A 110 19.04 -2.80 6.25
N LEU A 111 18.85 -1.49 6.43
CA LEU A 111 19.61 -0.47 5.69
C LEU A 111 21.11 -0.54 5.99
N ARG A 112 21.52 -0.64 7.27
CA ARG A 112 22.94 -0.80 7.65
C ARG A 112 23.58 -2.05 7.06
N ARG A 113 22.77 -3.09 6.82
CA ARG A 113 23.21 -4.37 6.25
C ARG A 113 23.12 -4.41 4.71
N GLY A 114 22.79 -3.30 4.05
CA GLY A 114 22.79 -3.19 2.59
C GLY A 114 21.63 -3.91 1.91
N VAL A 115 20.43 -3.88 2.52
CA VAL A 115 19.22 -4.42 1.88
C VAL A 115 18.94 -3.73 0.54
N GLN A 116 18.51 -4.51 -0.45
CA GLN A 116 18.06 -3.99 -1.73
C GLN A 116 16.74 -3.24 -1.54
N LEU A 117 16.71 -1.97 -1.94
CA LEU A 117 15.50 -1.16 -1.94
C LEU A 117 14.81 -1.21 -3.31
N ARG A 118 15.62 -1.08 -4.37
CA ARG A 118 15.11 -0.97 -5.74
C ARG A 118 14.48 -2.26 -6.25
N GLY A 119 13.38 -2.13 -6.98
CA GLY A 119 12.55 -3.20 -7.52
C GLY A 119 11.64 -3.86 -6.47
N PHE A 120 11.72 -3.44 -5.20
CA PHE A 120 10.90 -4.01 -4.12
C PHE A 120 9.67 -3.16 -3.81
N LEU A 121 9.55 -1.98 -4.43
CA LEU A 121 8.47 -1.02 -4.19
C LEU A 121 8.36 -0.68 -2.70
N VAL A 122 9.49 -0.42 -2.03
CA VAL A 122 9.53 -0.18 -0.58
C VAL A 122 8.63 0.98 -0.15
N MET A 123 8.40 1.94 -1.03
CA MET A 123 7.51 3.08 -0.80
C MET A 123 6.02 2.73 -0.94
N CYS A 124 5.66 1.64 -1.62
CA CYS A 124 4.26 1.30 -1.86
C CYS A 124 3.51 1.09 -0.55
N LEU A 125 2.38 1.79 -0.36
CA LEU A 125 1.58 1.66 0.87
C LEU A 125 1.29 0.18 1.19
N PRO A 126 1.40 -0.24 2.47
CA PRO A 126 1.12 -1.61 2.88
C PRO A 126 -0.29 -2.07 2.50
N GLU A 127 -0.45 -3.38 2.31
CA GLU A 127 -1.77 -4.00 2.28
C GLU A 127 -2.43 -3.82 3.65
N TYR A 128 -3.75 -3.59 3.67
CA TYR A 128 -4.47 -3.19 4.88
C TYR A 128 -5.69 -4.11 5.09
N ASN A 129 -6.14 -4.23 6.34
CA ASN A 129 -7.38 -4.92 6.71
C ASN A 129 -8.47 -3.90 7.11
N THR A 130 -9.62 -4.33 7.62
CA THR A 130 -10.78 -3.48 7.94
C THR A 130 -10.53 -2.34 8.93
N CYS A 131 -9.39 -2.32 9.64
CA CYS A 131 -9.08 -1.28 10.63
C CYS A 131 -8.38 -0.07 10.00
N ARG A 132 -8.76 1.14 10.41
CA ARG A 132 -8.01 2.36 10.08
C ARG A 132 -6.71 2.43 10.88
N PRO A 133 -5.57 2.79 10.26
CA PRO A 133 -4.33 3.03 10.98
C PRO A 133 -4.50 4.10 12.05
N THR A 134 -3.82 3.93 13.19
CA THR A 134 -3.78 5.00 14.21
C THR A 134 -2.88 6.16 13.74
N PRO A 135 -3.09 7.40 14.22
CA PRO A 135 -2.21 8.53 13.89
C PRO A 135 -0.74 8.27 14.22
N GLU A 136 -0.48 7.48 15.25
CA GLU A 136 0.87 7.06 15.64
C GLU A 136 1.50 6.11 14.59
N CYS A 137 0.72 5.17 14.05
CA CYS A 137 1.17 4.31 12.96
C CYS A 137 1.49 5.13 11.70
N GLU A 138 0.63 6.09 11.35
CA GLU A 138 0.86 7.01 10.22
C GLU A 138 2.15 7.81 10.42
N ARG A 139 2.39 8.32 11.63
CA ARG A 139 3.61 9.07 11.97
C ARG A 139 4.87 8.21 11.84
N GLN A 140 4.86 6.98 12.35
CA GLN A 140 5.98 6.05 12.25
C GLN A 140 6.25 5.62 10.80
N LEU A 141 5.19 5.29 10.06
CA LEU A 141 5.27 4.91 8.66
C LEU A 141 5.81 6.07 7.80
N MET A 142 5.38 7.30 8.07
CA MET A 142 5.92 8.51 7.43
C MET A 142 7.40 8.72 7.72
N ALA A 143 7.84 8.49 8.97
CA ALA A 143 9.25 8.59 9.34
C ALA A 143 10.11 7.57 8.58
N ILE A 144 9.59 6.35 8.36
CA ILE A 144 10.24 5.32 7.54
C ILE A 144 10.35 5.78 6.08
N TYR A 145 9.27 6.27 5.47
CA TYR A 145 9.30 6.74 4.08
C TYR A 145 10.29 7.88 3.86
N ARG A 146 10.31 8.87 4.76
CA ARG A 146 11.32 9.94 4.72
C ARG A 146 12.73 9.39 4.79
N ARG A 147 12.98 8.40 5.65
CA ARG A 147 14.29 7.76 5.78
C ARG A 147 14.70 6.99 4.54
N LEU A 148 13.75 6.31 3.88
CA LEU A 148 14.00 5.58 2.64
C LEU A 148 14.36 6.53 1.50
N ILE A 149 13.60 7.62 1.32
CA ILE A 149 13.90 8.65 0.31
C ILE A 149 15.26 9.32 0.58
N GLN A 150 15.57 9.63 1.84
CA GLN A 150 16.88 10.18 2.22
C GLN A 150 18.05 9.25 1.89
N HIS A 151 17.81 7.93 1.94
CA HIS A 151 18.84 6.94 1.65
C HIS A 151 18.98 6.69 0.13
N ASP A 152 17.86 6.63 -0.58
CA ASP A 152 17.80 6.46 -2.03
C ASP A 152 16.52 7.10 -2.56
N SER A 153 16.61 8.29 -3.18
CA SER A 153 15.44 9.00 -3.70
C SER A 153 14.80 8.30 -4.89
N THR A 154 15.52 7.42 -5.59
CA THR A 154 15.00 6.71 -6.78
C THR A 154 13.90 5.71 -6.41
N VAL A 155 13.79 5.34 -5.14
CA VAL A 155 12.70 4.48 -4.64
C VAL A 155 11.33 5.18 -4.70
N ALA A 156 11.30 6.50 -4.84
CA ALA A 156 10.08 7.31 -4.92
C ALA A 156 9.45 7.34 -6.33
N THR A 157 10.18 6.92 -7.36
CA THR A 157 9.72 6.90 -8.76
C THR A 157 9.53 5.50 -9.31
N GLU A 158 9.56 4.48 -8.45
CA GLU A 158 9.41 3.10 -8.91
C GLU A 158 8.02 2.83 -9.48
N GLU A 159 8.00 1.97 -10.48
CA GLU A 159 6.78 1.45 -11.07
C GLU A 159 6.58 -0.01 -10.66
N GLY A 160 5.34 -0.32 -10.30
CA GLY A 160 4.94 -1.69 -10.03
C GLY A 160 4.69 -2.50 -11.30
N PRO A 161 4.38 -3.80 -11.15
CA PRO A 161 4.00 -4.65 -12.26
C PRO A 161 2.82 -4.02 -13.04
N GLY A 162 2.95 -3.95 -14.36
CA GLY A 162 1.95 -3.31 -15.22
C GLY A 162 2.14 -1.81 -15.45
N GLY A 163 3.30 -1.24 -15.07
CA GLY A 163 3.67 0.16 -15.36
C GLY A 163 2.95 1.19 -14.48
N GLY A 164 2.27 0.75 -13.42
CA GLY A 164 1.63 1.68 -12.48
C GLY A 164 2.66 2.25 -11.50
N GLY A 165 2.86 3.56 -11.52
CA GLY A 165 3.71 4.27 -10.56
C GLY A 165 3.18 4.25 -9.13
N LEU A 166 4.00 4.71 -8.16
CA LEU A 166 3.62 4.71 -6.74
C LEU A 166 2.39 5.56 -6.41
N VAL A 167 2.12 6.63 -7.17
CA VAL A 167 0.91 7.46 -7.01
C VAL A 167 -0.36 6.66 -7.34
N PHE A 168 -0.32 5.84 -8.40
CA PHE A 168 -1.40 4.90 -8.72
C PHE A 168 -1.65 3.90 -7.57
N TRP A 169 -0.58 3.30 -7.05
CA TRP A 169 -0.72 2.36 -5.94
C TRP A 169 -1.20 3.04 -4.66
N ALA A 170 -0.81 4.30 -4.43
CA ALA A 170 -1.30 5.09 -3.32
C ALA A 170 -2.80 5.35 -3.42
N PHE A 171 -3.31 5.59 -4.63
CA PHE A 171 -4.74 5.64 -4.90
C PHE A 171 -5.40 4.28 -4.61
N ALA A 172 -4.97 3.21 -5.30
CA ALA A 172 -5.55 1.87 -5.17
C ALA A 172 -5.52 1.31 -3.73
N ARG A 173 -4.47 1.64 -2.97
CA ARG A 173 -4.24 1.15 -1.60
C ARG A 173 -4.60 2.15 -0.50
N GLY A 174 -4.76 3.45 -0.78
CA GLY A 174 -4.92 4.48 0.25
C GLY A 174 -6.31 5.14 0.35
N ILE A 175 -7.18 5.05 -0.67
CA ILE A 175 -8.49 5.74 -0.66
C ILE A 175 -9.32 5.37 0.57
N GLY A 176 -9.70 6.40 1.33
CA GLY A 176 -10.58 6.29 2.50
C GLY A 176 -9.98 5.55 3.70
N ARG A 177 -8.67 5.27 3.68
CA ARG A 177 -7.98 4.43 4.66
C ARG A 177 -7.02 5.22 5.55
N PHE A 178 -6.16 6.02 4.92
CA PHE A 178 -5.26 6.92 5.61
C PHE A 178 -5.86 8.31 5.73
N SER A 179 -5.39 9.08 6.70
CA SER A 179 -5.77 10.49 6.88
C SER A 179 -5.31 11.34 5.69
N GLN A 180 -6.07 12.40 5.39
CA GLN A 180 -5.69 13.36 4.34
C GLN A 180 -4.30 13.99 4.58
N PRO A 181 -3.93 14.41 5.82
CA PRO A 181 -2.60 14.97 6.10
C PRO A 181 -1.46 13.96 5.90
N PHE A 182 -1.69 12.67 6.17
CA PHE A 182 -0.71 11.64 5.89
C PHE A 182 -0.54 11.45 4.38
N MET A 183 -1.66 11.36 3.65
CA MET A 183 -1.62 11.14 2.20
C MET A 183 -0.93 12.29 1.47
N SER A 184 -1.16 13.55 1.85
CA SER A 184 -0.44 14.68 1.23
C SER A 184 1.07 14.61 1.51
N GLN A 185 1.45 14.39 2.78
CA GLN A 185 2.86 14.22 3.17
C GLN A 185 3.55 13.01 2.51
N TYR A 186 2.78 12.00 2.10
CA TYR A 186 3.28 10.82 1.40
C TYR A 186 3.42 11.10 -0.10
N LEU A 187 2.42 11.73 -0.72
CA LEU A 187 2.37 11.96 -2.17
C LEU A 187 3.34 13.07 -2.61
N ASP A 188 3.47 14.15 -1.84
CA ASP A 188 4.30 15.30 -2.22
C ASP A 188 5.76 14.90 -2.49
N PRO A 189 6.46 14.15 -1.60
CA PRO A 189 7.81 13.69 -1.88
C PRO A 189 7.91 12.78 -3.11
N LEU A 190 6.86 12.02 -3.48
CA LEU A 190 6.91 11.20 -4.69
C LEU A 190 6.99 12.09 -5.93
N VAL A 191 6.12 13.10 -6.01
CA VAL A 191 6.09 14.05 -7.13
C VAL A 191 7.35 14.92 -7.15
N ASP A 192 7.80 15.38 -5.99
CA ASP A 192 9.02 16.19 -5.87
C ASP A 192 10.27 15.42 -6.35
N ASN A 193 10.25 14.08 -6.25
CA ASN A 193 11.30 13.21 -6.78
C ASN A 193 11.05 12.73 -8.22
N GLY A 194 10.00 13.23 -8.89
CA GLY A 194 9.74 12.99 -10.30
C GLY A 194 8.75 11.87 -10.62
N ALA A 195 7.92 11.43 -9.66
CA ALA A 195 6.87 10.45 -9.95
C ALA A 195 5.85 11.04 -10.94
N ASP A 196 5.57 10.31 -12.02
CA ASP A 196 4.63 10.76 -13.04
C ASP A 196 3.17 10.61 -12.57
N ILE A 197 2.43 11.72 -12.63
CA ILE A 197 0.99 11.81 -12.32
C ILE A 197 0.12 11.96 -13.57
N ARG A 198 0.74 12.08 -14.75
CA ARG A 198 0.11 12.27 -16.07
C ARG A 198 0.03 10.98 -16.88
N ALA A 199 0.70 9.92 -16.43
CA ALA A 199 0.66 8.61 -17.06
C ALA A 199 -0.78 8.15 -17.28
N ALA A 200 -1.06 7.71 -18.50
CA ALA A 200 -2.35 7.16 -18.90
C ALA A 200 -2.22 5.66 -19.16
N ASN A 201 -3.23 4.87 -18.80
CA ASN A 201 -3.28 3.47 -19.20
C ASN A 201 -3.65 3.30 -20.69
N ASN A 202 -3.73 2.06 -21.15
CA ASN A 202 -4.05 1.72 -22.55
C ASN A 202 -5.40 2.27 -23.05
N SER A 203 -6.30 2.70 -22.16
CA SER A 203 -7.58 3.33 -22.51
C SER A 203 -7.54 4.85 -22.44
N GLY A 204 -6.38 5.45 -22.17
CA GLY A 204 -6.22 6.89 -21.97
C GLY A 204 -6.64 7.38 -20.59
N HIS A 205 -6.95 6.50 -19.64
CA HIS A 205 -7.28 6.93 -18.28
C HIS A 205 -6.01 7.31 -17.50
N THR A 206 -5.92 8.59 -17.12
CA THR A 206 -4.96 9.11 -16.14
C THR A 206 -5.42 8.84 -14.70
N GLU A 207 -4.58 9.16 -13.71
CA GLU A 207 -4.96 9.11 -12.30
C GLU A 207 -6.16 10.02 -11.97
N LEU A 208 -6.26 11.18 -12.62
CA LEU A 208 -7.39 12.11 -12.41
C LEU A 208 -8.72 11.49 -12.87
N HIS A 209 -8.74 10.78 -13.99
CA HIS A 209 -9.93 10.05 -14.44
C HIS A 209 -10.39 8.99 -13.44
N ARG A 210 -9.43 8.28 -12.82
CA ARG A 210 -9.73 7.27 -11.80
C ARG A 210 -10.27 7.94 -10.54
N ALA A 211 -9.62 8.99 -10.06
CA ALA A 211 -10.06 9.74 -8.89
C ALA A 211 -11.47 10.31 -9.07
N ALA A 212 -11.74 10.86 -10.26
CA ALA A 212 -13.06 11.35 -10.64
C ALA A 212 -14.13 10.25 -10.64
N ARG A 213 -13.82 9.10 -11.23
CA ARG A 213 -14.73 7.94 -11.29
C ARG A 213 -15.16 7.45 -9.92
N TRP A 214 -14.23 7.40 -8.96
CA TRP A 214 -14.46 6.88 -7.61
C TRP A 214 -14.90 7.95 -6.61
N GLY A 215 -15.09 9.20 -7.04
CA GLY A 215 -15.47 10.30 -6.15
C GLY A 215 -14.41 10.62 -5.09
N SER A 216 -13.13 10.41 -5.38
CA SER A 216 -12.07 10.69 -4.39
C SER A 216 -11.74 12.18 -4.35
N TYR A 217 -12.59 12.98 -3.70
CA TYR A 217 -12.46 14.44 -3.61
C TYR A 217 -11.03 14.89 -3.22
N PHE A 218 -10.48 14.31 -2.15
CA PHE A 218 -9.12 14.64 -1.70
C PHE A 218 -8.08 14.44 -2.80
N PHE A 219 -8.16 13.33 -3.54
CA PHE A 219 -7.18 13.01 -4.57
C PHE A 219 -7.36 13.89 -5.82
N VAL A 220 -8.61 14.25 -6.14
CA VAL A 220 -8.93 15.22 -7.21
C VAL A 220 -8.38 16.60 -6.86
N ASP A 221 -8.69 17.14 -5.67
CA ASP A 221 -8.16 18.44 -5.21
C ASP A 221 -6.63 18.44 -5.20
N TRP A 222 -5.99 17.39 -4.69
CA TRP A 222 -4.54 17.27 -4.69
C TRP A 222 -3.95 17.23 -6.12
N LEU A 223 -4.55 16.46 -7.04
CA LEU A 223 -4.10 16.39 -8.45
C LEU A 223 -4.30 17.73 -9.17
N CYS A 224 -5.45 18.40 -9.01
CA CYS A 224 -5.73 19.69 -9.65
C CYS A 224 -4.73 20.78 -9.24
N ARG A 225 -4.17 20.72 -8.03
CA ARG A 225 -3.11 21.64 -7.58
C ARG A 225 -1.74 21.38 -8.22
N LYS A 226 -1.53 20.18 -8.80
CA LYS A 226 -0.25 19.74 -9.37
C LYS A 226 -0.27 19.66 -10.90
N LEU A 227 -1.45 19.54 -11.49
CA LEU A 227 -1.67 19.39 -12.92
C LEU A 227 -1.89 20.76 -13.60
N SER A 228 -1.59 20.82 -14.90
CA SER A 228 -1.95 21.98 -15.72
C SER A 228 -3.43 21.91 -16.13
N PRO A 229 -4.07 23.01 -16.57
CA PRO A 229 -5.43 22.98 -17.09
C PRO A 229 -5.62 21.97 -18.23
N ASP A 230 -4.66 21.88 -19.16
CA ASP A 230 -4.70 20.91 -20.27
C ASP A 230 -4.67 19.45 -19.78
N ASP A 231 -3.96 19.18 -18.67
CA ASP A 231 -3.94 17.85 -18.07
C ASP A 231 -5.25 17.52 -17.36
N ILE A 232 -5.92 18.53 -16.78
CA ILE A 232 -7.21 18.39 -16.08
C ILE A 232 -8.31 18.06 -17.08
N ASP A 233 -8.31 18.74 -18.23
CA ASP A 233 -9.30 18.55 -19.30
C ASP A 233 -8.94 17.47 -20.31
N ARG A 234 -7.79 16.80 -20.12
CA ARG A 234 -7.34 15.74 -21.01
C ARG A 234 -8.39 14.63 -21.10
N GLY A 235 -8.85 14.34 -22.31
CA GLY A 235 -9.74 13.21 -22.57
C GLY A 235 -9.03 11.85 -22.58
N THR A 236 -9.78 10.81 -22.24
CA THR A 236 -9.43 9.41 -22.56
C THR A 236 -9.40 9.15 -24.07
N ASN A 237 -9.10 7.92 -24.50
CA ASN A 237 -9.17 7.54 -25.93
C ASN A 237 -10.58 7.68 -26.54
N ASN A 238 -11.61 7.75 -25.70
CA ASN A 238 -13.01 8.01 -26.10
C ASN A 238 -13.40 9.47 -25.89
N ASN A 239 -12.44 10.38 -25.73
CA ASN A 239 -12.63 11.82 -25.44
C ASN A 239 -13.46 12.11 -24.18
N LEU A 240 -13.53 11.16 -23.25
CA LEU A 240 -14.18 11.40 -21.95
C LEU A 240 -13.20 12.12 -21.04
N THR A 241 -13.52 13.33 -20.59
CA THR A 241 -12.74 14.08 -19.59
C THR A 241 -13.02 13.55 -18.18
N PRO A 242 -12.19 13.87 -17.17
CA PRO A 242 -12.47 13.52 -15.78
C PRO A 242 -13.83 14.03 -15.30
N LEU A 243 -14.23 15.25 -15.71
CA LEU A 243 -15.53 15.84 -15.39
C LEU A 243 -16.69 14.98 -15.95
N VAL A 244 -16.59 14.58 -17.23
CA VAL A 244 -17.59 13.71 -17.86
C VAL A 244 -17.69 12.35 -17.16
N ILE A 245 -16.56 11.79 -16.73
CA ILE A 245 -16.53 10.54 -15.97
C ILE A 245 -17.22 10.70 -14.61
N ALA A 246 -16.95 11.78 -13.86
CA ALA A 246 -17.59 12.02 -12.58
C ALA A 246 -19.12 12.15 -12.72
N ALA A 247 -19.59 12.93 -13.70
CA ALA A 247 -21.02 13.06 -14.00
C ALA A 247 -21.66 11.72 -14.42
N GLY A 248 -20.95 10.93 -15.23
CA GLY A 248 -21.37 9.58 -15.60
C GLY A 248 -21.47 8.64 -14.40
N SER A 249 -20.53 8.72 -13.45
CA SER A 249 -20.59 7.98 -12.18
C SER A 249 -21.80 8.39 -11.36
N VAL A 250 -22.10 9.69 -11.19
CA VAL A 250 -23.31 10.14 -10.47
C VAL A 250 -24.56 9.51 -11.06
N ARG A 251 -24.72 9.56 -12.39
CA ARG A 251 -25.86 8.94 -13.08
C ARG A 251 -25.96 7.45 -12.75
N ILE A 252 -24.85 6.71 -12.83
CA ILE A 252 -24.81 5.28 -12.50
C ILE A 252 -25.21 5.04 -11.04
N SER A 253 -24.72 5.84 -10.10
CA SER A 253 -25.04 5.73 -8.68
C SER A 253 -26.53 6.04 -8.42
N THR A 254 -27.09 7.06 -9.08
CA THR A 254 -28.53 7.36 -9.00
C THR A 254 -29.40 6.27 -9.61
N GLU A 255 -28.99 5.66 -10.73
CA GLU A 255 -29.71 4.55 -11.35
C GLU A 255 -29.71 3.31 -10.47
N LYS A 256 -28.64 3.07 -9.69
CA LYS A 256 -28.59 1.98 -8.72
C LYS A 256 -29.61 2.18 -7.60
N LEU A 257 -29.77 3.40 -7.07
CA LEU A 257 -30.79 3.71 -6.06
C LEU A 257 -32.21 3.39 -6.54
N GLY A 258 -32.49 3.52 -7.84
CA GLY A 258 -33.79 3.22 -8.42
C GLY A 258 -34.08 1.73 -8.63
N ARG A 259 -33.15 0.81 -8.32
CA ARG A 259 -33.34 -0.64 -8.48
C ARG A 259 -33.72 -1.28 -7.15
N ASN A 260 -34.85 -1.99 -7.10
CA ASN A 260 -35.40 -2.66 -5.91
C ASN A 260 -34.59 -3.87 -5.38
N GLU A 261 -33.34 -4.04 -5.79
CA GLU A 261 -32.53 -5.25 -5.54
C GLU A 261 -31.21 -4.97 -4.78
N ILE A 262 -30.98 -3.73 -4.31
CA ILE A 262 -29.79 -3.39 -3.53
C ILE A 262 -30.07 -3.49 -2.03
N ALA A 263 -29.05 -3.91 -1.27
CA ALA A 263 -29.13 -3.96 0.18
C ALA A 263 -29.18 -2.54 0.77
N GLU A 264 -29.92 -2.36 1.87
CA GLU A 264 -30.18 -1.05 2.49
C GLU A 264 -28.89 -0.31 2.91
N ASP A 265 -27.87 -1.04 3.35
CA ASP A 265 -26.56 -0.49 3.69
C ASP A 265 -25.83 0.08 2.46
N VAL A 266 -25.99 -0.54 1.30
CA VAL A 266 -25.44 -0.06 0.03
C VAL A 266 -26.21 1.17 -0.45
N GLU A 267 -27.53 1.19 -0.31
CA GLU A 267 -28.36 2.34 -0.66
C GLU A 267 -27.97 3.57 0.16
N GLU A 268 -27.79 3.39 1.47
CA GLU A 268 -27.38 4.46 2.37
C GLU A 268 -25.95 4.95 2.08
N ASP A 269 -25.00 4.05 1.78
CA ASP A 269 -23.65 4.44 1.38
C ASP A 269 -23.64 5.26 0.09
N ILE A 270 -24.47 4.87 -0.90
CA ILE A 270 -24.60 5.63 -2.15
C ILE A 270 -25.15 7.04 -1.88
N ARG A 271 -26.22 7.14 -1.07
CA ARG A 271 -26.91 8.39 -0.76
C ARG A 271 -26.05 9.35 0.07
N THR A 272 -25.38 8.83 1.09
CA THR A 272 -24.68 9.66 2.08
C THR A 272 -23.22 9.91 1.76
N ARG A 273 -22.58 9.03 0.98
CA ARG A 273 -21.14 9.09 0.71
C ARG A 273 -20.82 9.16 -0.77
N GLU A 274 -21.30 8.23 -1.60
CA GLU A 274 -20.86 8.13 -3.01
C GLU A 274 -21.29 9.36 -3.83
N ILE A 275 -22.59 9.66 -3.86
CA ILE A 275 -23.13 10.79 -4.65
C ILE A 275 -22.60 12.14 -4.14
N PRO A 276 -22.64 12.47 -2.83
CA PRO A 276 -22.10 13.75 -2.35
C PRO A 276 -20.61 13.95 -2.66
N ASN A 277 -19.81 12.89 -2.59
CA ASN A 277 -18.40 12.95 -2.95
C ASN A 277 -18.19 13.20 -4.45
N LEU A 278 -18.97 12.54 -5.30
CA LEU A 278 -18.94 12.76 -6.75
C LEU A 278 -19.39 14.17 -7.13
N GLU A 279 -20.44 14.71 -6.49
CA GLU A 279 -20.87 16.09 -6.69
C GLU A 279 -19.78 17.09 -6.28
N THR A 280 -19.09 16.81 -5.17
CA THR A 280 -17.96 17.64 -4.72
C THR A 280 -16.83 17.59 -5.74
N VAL A 281 -16.49 16.41 -6.25
CA VAL A 281 -15.52 16.24 -7.35
C VAL A 281 -15.91 17.04 -8.59
N ILE A 282 -17.18 17.00 -9.01
CA ILE A 282 -17.67 17.77 -10.16
C ILE A 282 -17.44 19.26 -9.91
N ARG A 283 -17.78 19.79 -8.73
CA ARG A 283 -17.54 21.20 -8.38
C ARG A 283 -16.06 21.57 -8.37
N THR A 284 -15.16 20.64 -8.04
CA THR A 284 -13.70 20.88 -8.06
C THR A 284 -13.12 20.85 -9.48
N LEU A 285 -13.78 20.19 -10.42
CA LEU A 285 -13.34 20.07 -11.82
C LEU A 285 -13.95 21.15 -12.73
N LEU A 286 -14.84 22.00 -12.22
CA LEU A 286 -15.42 23.17 -12.90
C LEU A 286 -14.61 24.43 -12.57
#